data_AF-A0AAU7QII5-F1
#
_entry.id   AF-A0AAU7QII5-F1
#
_cell.length_a   1.000
_cell.length_b   1.000
_cell.length_c   1.000
_cell.angle_alpha   90.00
_cell.angle_beta   90.00
_cell.angle_gamma   90.00
#
_symmetry.space_group_name_H-M   'P 1'
#
loop_
_entity.id
_entity.type
_entity.pdbx_description
1 polymer ?
#
loop_
_entity_poly.entity_id
_entity_poly.type
_entity_poly.pdbx_seq_one_letter_code
_entity_poly.pdbx_strand_id
1 'polypeptide(L)'
;MIQNFVFILNNGIRTGVGKYLPDVPVLQQINDPEFHPRAYAWKSGGRAFTRLIDGDDTLTACLMPDGSSIAVLQSEEHYGSDNVVVLNAKNELLRRIANPYRSSKFFTAGDEFSFYGVTASGDDAILHIQVHRKLPGKPYDAAPIYEASYDPSTWDLKKIEWKPVT
;
A
#
# COMPACT_ATOMS: atom_id res chain seq x y z
N MET A 1 5.31 -13.83 -6.56
CA MET A 1 5.12 -13.74 -5.08
C MET A 1 6.50 -13.70 -4.45
N ILE A 2 6.89 -12.57 -3.84
CA ILE A 2 8.19 -12.47 -3.16
C ILE A 2 8.13 -13.38 -1.93
N GLN A 3 8.83 -14.51 -1.97
CA GLN A 3 8.72 -15.62 -0.99
C GLN A 3 9.10 -15.23 0.45
N ASN A 4 9.60 -14.01 0.65
CA ASN A 4 10.14 -13.55 1.92
C ASN A 4 9.24 -12.58 2.68
N PHE A 5 8.11 -12.11 2.14
CA PHE A 5 7.22 -11.18 2.84
C PHE A 5 5.99 -11.90 3.42
N VAL A 6 5.78 -11.80 4.73
CA VAL A 6 4.67 -12.43 5.45
C VAL A 6 4.04 -11.49 6.47
N PHE A 7 2.79 -11.74 6.81
CA PHE A 7 2.09 -11.15 7.95
C PHE A 7 2.24 -12.07 9.15
N ILE A 8 2.43 -11.48 10.32
CA ILE A 8 2.26 -12.15 11.60
C ILE A 8 0.90 -11.72 12.14
N LEU A 9 0.03 -12.68 12.44
CA LEU A 9 -1.30 -12.44 13.00
C LEU A 9 -1.23 -12.26 14.53
N ASN A 10 -2.31 -11.77 15.15
CA ASN A 10 -2.40 -11.57 16.60
C ASN A 10 -2.10 -12.87 17.40
N ASN A 11 -2.59 -14.01 16.91
CA ASN A 11 -2.29 -15.34 17.48
C ASN A 11 -0.89 -15.89 17.15
N GLY A 12 -0.05 -15.13 16.43
CA GLY A 12 1.34 -15.48 16.13
C GLY A 12 1.54 -16.31 14.85
N ILE A 13 0.47 -16.72 14.17
CA ILE A 13 0.55 -17.43 12.89
C ILE A 13 1.21 -16.53 11.83
N ARG A 14 2.00 -17.13 10.95
CA ARG A 14 2.62 -16.45 9.81
C ARG A 14 1.92 -16.84 8.51
N THR A 15 1.44 -15.86 7.74
CA THR A 15 0.75 -16.09 6.47
C THR A 15 1.21 -15.11 5.38
N GLY A 16 0.96 -15.44 4.11
CA GLY A 16 1.26 -14.56 2.97
C GLY A 16 0.11 -13.63 2.60
N VAL A 17 0.36 -12.67 1.71
CA VAL A 17 -0.66 -11.73 1.21
C VAL A 17 -1.76 -12.53 0.49
N GLY A 18 -3.02 -12.29 0.85
CA GLY A 18 -4.18 -12.95 0.23
C GLY A 18 -4.27 -14.46 0.49
N LYS A 19 -3.49 -15.00 1.43
CA LYS A 19 -3.55 -16.42 1.79
C LYS A 19 -4.43 -16.61 3.04
N TYR A 20 -5.60 -17.23 2.82
CA TYR A 20 -6.41 -17.75 3.90
C TYR A 20 -5.76 -18.98 4.52
N LEU A 21 -5.95 -19.14 5.84
CA LEU A 21 -5.55 -20.33 6.57
C LEU A 21 -6.53 -21.46 6.22
N PRO A 22 -6.07 -22.58 5.63
CA PRO A 22 -6.96 -23.62 5.13
C PRO A 22 -7.75 -24.33 6.25
N ASP A 23 -7.20 -24.37 7.46
CA ASP A 23 -7.78 -25.07 8.61
C ASP A 23 -8.70 -24.18 9.46
N VAL A 24 -8.92 -22.92 9.06
CA VAL A 24 -9.76 -21.96 9.78
C VAL A 24 -10.90 -21.48 8.87
N PRO A 25 -12.17 -21.49 9.31
CA PRO A 25 -13.26 -20.93 8.51
C PRO A 25 -13.01 -19.47 8.11
N VAL A 26 -13.27 -19.13 6.84
CA VAL A 26 -13.02 -17.77 6.31
C VAL A 26 -13.74 -16.69 7.12
N LEU A 27 -14.98 -16.93 7.54
CA LEU A 27 -15.74 -15.98 8.37
C LEU A 27 -15.07 -15.73 9.72
N GLN A 28 -14.42 -16.74 10.31
CA GLN A 28 -13.68 -16.56 11.55
C GLN A 28 -12.41 -15.75 11.30
N GLN A 29 -11.67 -16.03 10.23
CA GLN A 29 -10.49 -15.25 9.85
C GLN A 29 -10.78 -13.76 9.64
N ILE A 30 -11.99 -13.42 9.21
CA ILE A 30 -12.42 -12.02 8.99
C ILE A 30 -12.88 -11.37 10.29
N ASN A 31 -13.72 -12.05 11.08
CA ASN A 31 -14.43 -11.43 12.20
C ASN A 31 -13.68 -11.52 13.53
N ASP A 32 -12.75 -12.47 13.68
CA ASP A 32 -12.05 -12.70 14.93
C ASP A 32 -10.71 -11.94 14.95
N PRO A 33 -10.50 -11.01 15.92
CA PRO A 33 -9.28 -10.22 16.02
C PRO A 33 -7.99 -11.04 16.12
N GLU A 34 -8.04 -12.30 16.56
CA GLU A 34 -6.86 -13.18 16.61
C GLU A 34 -6.22 -13.42 15.24
N PHE A 35 -7.01 -13.33 14.17
CA PHE A 35 -6.55 -13.54 12.79
C PHE A 35 -6.26 -12.23 12.05
N HIS A 36 -6.36 -11.08 12.72
CA HIS A 36 -5.97 -9.81 12.14
C HIS A 36 -4.44 -9.68 12.12
N PRO A 37 -3.85 -9.08 11.07
CA PRO A 37 -2.41 -8.80 11.04
C PRO A 37 -1.98 -7.90 12.20
N ARG A 38 -0.90 -8.27 12.90
CA ARG A 38 -0.25 -7.45 13.93
C ARG A 38 1.12 -6.91 13.51
N ALA A 39 1.75 -7.55 12.54
CA ALA A 39 3.09 -7.18 12.07
C ALA A 39 3.36 -7.67 10.65
N TYR A 40 4.28 -7.00 9.98
CA TYR A 40 4.91 -7.45 8.74
C TYR A 40 6.28 -8.02 9.05
N ALA A 41 6.68 -9.09 8.36
CA ALA A 41 8.01 -9.66 8.49
C ALA A 41 8.60 -10.01 7.13
N TRP A 42 9.91 -9.76 6.99
CA TRP A 42 10.64 -10.12 5.78
C TRP A 42 12.11 -10.42 5.99
N LYS A 43 12.76 -10.90 4.93
CA LYS A 43 14.21 -11.09 4.89
C LYS A 43 14.84 -10.20 3.81
N SER A 44 15.96 -9.57 4.17
CA SER A 44 16.79 -8.77 3.26
C SER A 44 18.26 -8.98 3.59
N GLY A 45 19.11 -9.19 2.58
CA GLY A 45 20.55 -9.40 2.80
C GLY A 45 20.90 -10.49 3.83
N GLY A 46 20.11 -11.57 3.89
CA GLY A 46 20.29 -12.67 4.84
C GLY A 46 19.82 -12.40 6.28
N ARG A 47 19.31 -11.21 6.58
CA ARG A 47 18.77 -10.84 7.91
C ARG A 47 17.24 -10.83 7.89
N ALA A 48 16.62 -11.12 9.04
CA ALA A 48 15.18 -11.06 9.23
C ALA A 48 14.76 -9.75 9.89
N PHE A 49 13.63 -9.20 9.46
CA PHE A 49 13.08 -7.92 9.88
C PHE A 49 11.60 -8.07 10.21
N THR A 50 11.15 -7.29 11.18
CA THR A 50 9.76 -7.27 11.64
C THR A 50 9.34 -5.84 11.92
N ARG A 51 8.16 -5.43 11.45
CA ARG A 51 7.51 -4.15 11.75
C ARG A 51 6.14 -4.42 12.38
N LEU A 52 5.88 -3.92 13.58
CA LEU A 52 4.54 -3.94 14.19
C LEU A 52 3.61 -3.01 13.42
N ILE A 53 2.33 -3.34 13.28
CA ILE A 53 1.31 -2.50 12.65
C ILE A 53 0.85 -1.45 13.67
N ASP A 54 0.80 -0.18 13.28
CA ASP A 54 0.46 0.93 14.18
C ASP A 54 -1.07 1.10 14.26
N GLY A 55 -1.79 0.08 14.73
CA GLY A 55 -3.26 0.11 14.79
C GLY A 55 -3.91 0.45 13.45
N ASP A 56 -4.96 1.27 13.50
CA ASP A 56 -5.76 1.67 12.32
C ASP A 56 -5.03 2.62 11.36
N ASP A 57 -3.87 3.16 11.76
CA ASP A 57 -3.06 4.04 10.92
C ASP A 57 -2.38 3.29 9.78
N THR A 58 -2.21 1.97 9.90
CA THR A 58 -1.51 1.15 8.92
C THR A 58 -2.49 0.25 8.19
N LEU A 59 -2.78 0.56 6.93
CA LEU A 59 -3.76 -0.18 6.14
C LEU A 59 -3.16 -1.41 5.47
N THR A 60 -2.00 -1.26 4.84
CA THR A 60 -1.29 -2.38 4.19
C THR A 60 0.18 -2.05 4.00
N ALA A 61 0.98 -3.06 3.64
CA ALA A 61 2.37 -2.88 3.27
C ALA A 61 2.78 -3.86 2.15
N CYS A 62 3.77 -3.44 1.36
CA CYS A 62 4.35 -4.22 0.29
C CYS A 62 5.88 -4.18 0.38
N LEU A 63 6.53 -5.35 0.23
CA LEU A 63 7.97 -5.43 0.09
C LEU A 63 8.38 -5.02 -1.33
N MET A 64 9.34 -4.11 -1.45
CA MET A 64 9.84 -3.66 -2.74
C MET A 64 10.61 -4.77 -3.46
N PRO A 65 10.66 -4.76 -4.81
CA PRO A 65 11.27 -5.83 -5.60
C PRO A 65 12.71 -6.18 -5.22
N ASP A 66 13.51 -5.17 -4.83
CA ASP A 66 14.89 -5.33 -4.39
C ASP A 66 15.03 -5.96 -2.99
N GLY A 67 13.91 -6.11 -2.27
CA GLY A 67 13.83 -6.62 -0.91
C GLY A 67 14.45 -5.69 0.15
N SER A 68 14.88 -4.49 -0.20
CA SER A 68 15.62 -3.59 0.70
C SER A 68 14.70 -2.74 1.59
N SER A 69 13.49 -2.48 1.11
CA SER A 69 12.53 -1.58 1.73
C SER A 69 11.11 -2.10 1.63
N ILE A 70 10.25 -1.60 2.51
CA ILE A 70 8.81 -1.80 2.43
C ILE A 70 8.12 -0.46 2.20
N ALA A 71 7.08 -0.46 1.39
CA ALA A 71 6.17 0.67 1.28
C ALA A 71 4.91 0.36 2.10
N VAL A 72 4.55 1.29 2.96
CA VAL A 72 3.43 1.18 3.90
C VAL A 72 2.38 2.20 3.51
N LEU A 73 1.17 1.71 3.25
CA LEU A 73 -0.02 2.53 3.08
C LEU A 73 -0.61 2.82 4.45
N GLN A 74 -0.80 4.10 4.73
CA GLN A 74 -1.37 4.61 5.97
C GLN A 74 -2.79 5.13 5.76
N SER A 75 -3.53 5.35 6.84
CA SER A 75 -4.87 5.93 6.81
C SER A 75 -4.87 7.30 6.12
N GLU A 76 -5.73 7.48 5.11
CA GLU A 76 -5.94 8.79 4.48
C GLU A 76 -6.50 9.80 5.49
N GLU A 77 -7.38 9.38 6.40
CA GLU A 77 -8.02 10.27 7.38
C GLU A 77 -6.98 11.00 8.25
N HIS A 78 -5.90 10.30 8.60
CA HIS A 78 -4.86 10.84 9.46
C HIS A 78 -3.67 11.44 8.69
N TYR A 79 -3.33 10.92 7.51
CA TYR A 79 -2.12 11.32 6.77
C TYR A 79 -2.39 12.07 5.46
N GLY A 80 -3.65 12.26 5.09
CA GLY A 80 -4.08 12.97 3.89
C GLY A 80 -3.66 12.29 2.58
N SER A 81 -3.43 13.09 1.54
CA SER A 81 -3.12 12.60 0.19
C SER A 81 -1.75 11.92 0.05
N ASP A 82 -0.84 12.13 1.01
CA ASP A 82 0.54 11.62 1.00
C ASP A 82 0.71 10.48 2.04
N ASN A 83 -0.29 9.62 2.12
CA ASN A 83 -0.42 8.55 3.11
C ASN A 83 0.48 7.32 2.85
N VAL A 84 1.49 7.40 1.98
CA VAL A 84 2.45 6.31 1.76
C VAL A 84 3.82 6.67 2.31
N VAL A 85 4.40 5.78 3.12
CA VAL A 85 5.78 5.89 3.59
C VAL A 85 6.61 4.70 3.18
N VAL A 86 7.91 4.93 3.01
CA VAL A 86 8.89 3.90 2.67
C VAL A 86 9.83 3.75 3.85
N LEU A 87 9.99 2.51 4.31
CA LEU A 87 10.84 2.17 5.45
C LEU A 87 11.95 1.24 4.98
N ASN A 88 13.15 1.42 5.53
CA ASN A 88 14.24 0.50 5.29
C ASN A 88 14.12 -0.76 6.16
N ALA A 89 15.04 -1.69 5.98
CA ALA A 89 15.12 -2.90 6.78
C ALA A 89 15.27 -2.65 8.30
N LYS A 90 15.79 -1.50 8.74
CA LYS A 90 15.86 -1.13 10.16
C LYS A 90 14.58 -0.49 10.69
N ASN A 91 13.50 -0.46 9.91
CA ASN A 91 12.26 0.28 10.17
C ASN A 91 12.45 1.81 10.26
N GLU A 92 13.54 2.35 9.72
CA GLU A 92 13.75 3.79 9.66
C GLU A 92 13.02 4.37 8.44
N LEU A 93 12.41 5.54 8.61
CA LEU A 93 11.75 6.27 7.53
C LEU A 93 12.78 6.71 6.49
N LEU A 94 12.67 6.18 5.27
CA LEU A 94 13.46 6.64 4.13
C LEU A 94 12.81 7.85 3.48
N ARG A 95 11.50 7.78 3.25
CA ARG A 95 10.74 8.87 2.62
C ARG A 95 9.23 8.73 2.82
N ARG A 96 8.52 9.85 2.72
CA ARG A 96 7.08 9.90 2.45
C ARG A 96 6.88 10.15 0.95
N ILE A 97 5.93 9.45 0.34
CA ILE A 97 5.64 9.60 -1.09
C ILE A 97 4.57 10.67 -1.27
N ALA A 98 4.94 11.75 -1.95
CA ALA A 98 3.99 12.75 -2.39
C ALA A 98 3.12 12.19 -3.51
N ASN A 99 1.81 12.40 -3.43
CA ASN A 99 0.90 11.98 -4.48
C ASN A 99 1.03 12.88 -5.72
N PRO A 100 1.47 12.32 -6.86
CA PRO A 100 1.81 13.12 -8.03
C PRO A 100 0.58 13.57 -8.82
N TYR A 101 -0.63 13.11 -8.45
CA TYR A 101 -1.84 13.39 -9.20
C TYR A 101 -2.11 14.88 -9.39
N ARG A 102 -1.90 15.68 -8.34
CA ARG A 102 -2.06 17.15 -8.34
C ARG A 102 -1.26 17.83 -9.46
N SER A 103 -0.09 17.28 -9.79
CA SER A 103 0.81 17.82 -10.81
C SER A 103 0.62 17.17 -12.18
N SER A 104 -0.31 16.21 -12.30
CA SER A 104 -0.59 15.53 -13.55
C SER A 104 -1.46 16.39 -14.47
N LYS A 105 -1.35 16.16 -15.78
CA LYS A 105 -2.23 16.78 -16.78
C LYS A 105 -3.72 16.40 -16.65
N PHE A 106 -4.04 15.41 -15.82
CA PHE A 106 -5.40 14.92 -15.62
C PHE A 106 -6.10 15.57 -14.43
N PHE A 107 -5.37 16.36 -13.63
CA PHE A 107 -5.90 17.04 -12.46
C PHE A 107 -6.91 18.12 -12.84
N THR A 108 -8.07 18.09 -12.19
CA THR A 108 -9.08 19.15 -12.27
C THR A 108 -9.20 19.86 -10.93
N ALA A 109 -9.38 21.18 -10.96
CA ALA A 109 -9.55 21.97 -9.74
C ALA A 109 -10.76 21.48 -8.93
N GLY A 110 -10.52 21.11 -7.67
CA GLY A 110 -11.54 20.54 -6.78
C GLY A 110 -11.55 19.01 -6.74
N ASP A 111 -10.67 18.32 -7.47
CA ASP A 111 -10.44 16.89 -7.28
C ASP A 111 -9.84 16.63 -5.88
N GLU A 112 -10.40 15.65 -5.19
CA GLU A 112 -9.82 15.01 -4.00
C GLU A 112 -9.12 13.72 -4.44
N PHE A 113 -8.00 13.35 -3.82
CA PHE A 113 -7.24 12.18 -4.23
C PHE A 113 -6.30 11.68 -3.13
N SER A 114 -6.11 10.36 -3.09
CA SER A 114 -5.27 9.67 -2.12
C SER A 114 -4.70 8.39 -2.71
N PHE A 115 -3.66 7.84 -2.06
CA PHE A 115 -3.29 6.47 -2.36
C PHE A 115 -4.24 5.52 -1.62
N TYR A 116 -4.68 4.46 -2.29
CA TYR A 116 -5.53 3.42 -1.70
C TYR A 116 -4.91 2.01 -1.80
N GLY A 117 -3.78 1.88 -2.51
CA GLY A 117 -3.13 0.59 -2.70
C GLY A 117 -1.65 0.73 -3.01
N VAL A 118 -0.88 -0.27 -2.60
CA VAL A 118 0.56 -0.38 -2.82
C VAL A 118 0.87 -1.80 -3.24
N THR A 119 1.47 -1.97 -4.42
CA THR A 119 1.89 -3.27 -4.93
C THR A 119 3.29 -3.20 -5.54
N ALA A 120 3.95 -4.35 -5.67
CA ALA A 120 5.19 -4.50 -6.43
C ALA A 120 4.89 -5.34 -7.67
N SER A 121 5.29 -4.87 -8.85
CA SER A 121 5.05 -5.55 -10.13
C SER A 121 6.31 -5.48 -10.99
N GLY A 122 6.87 -6.65 -11.33
CA GLY A 122 8.19 -6.70 -11.97
C GLY A 122 9.23 -6.00 -11.09
N ASP A 123 9.94 -5.04 -11.68
CA ASP A 123 10.95 -4.22 -11.03
C ASP A 123 10.41 -2.85 -10.55
N ASP A 124 9.09 -2.64 -10.61
CA ASP A 124 8.47 -1.36 -10.26
C ASP A 124 7.68 -1.44 -8.95
N ALA A 125 7.69 -0.33 -8.22
CA ALA A 125 6.73 -0.05 -7.17
C ALA A 125 5.49 0.61 -7.79
N ILE A 126 4.31 0.05 -7.55
CA ILE A 126 3.05 0.55 -8.09
C ILE A 126 2.21 1.10 -6.94
N LEU A 127 1.92 2.40 -7.00
CA LEU A 127 0.99 3.06 -6.07
C LEU A 127 -0.32 3.34 -6.79
N HIS A 128 -1.42 2.89 -6.19
CA HIS A 128 -2.76 3.06 -6.73
C HIS A 128 -3.38 4.31 -6.14
N ILE A 129 -3.83 5.22 -7.01
CA ILE A 129 -4.39 6.51 -6.65
C ILE A 129 -5.88 6.49 -6.97
N GLN A 130 -6.70 6.80 -5.97
CA GLN A 130 -8.12 7.03 -6.15
C GLN A 130 -8.33 8.53 -6.26
N VAL A 131 -9.13 8.95 -7.23
CA VAL A 131 -9.47 10.36 -7.41
C VAL A 131 -10.98 10.52 -7.30
N HIS A 132 -11.43 11.38 -6.42
CA HIS A 132 -12.82 11.80 -6.30
C HIS A 132 -12.99 13.08 -7.09
N ARG A 133 -13.53 12.95 -8.31
CA ARG A 133 -13.66 14.09 -9.22
C ARG A 133 -14.86 14.96 -8.89
N LYS A 134 -14.62 16.26 -8.74
CA LYS A 134 -15.70 17.25 -8.61
C LYS A 134 -16.29 17.57 -10.00
N LEU A 135 -17.52 17.14 -10.25
CA LEU A 135 -18.23 17.38 -11.51
C LEU A 135 -19.30 18.47 -11.36
N PRO A 136 -19.53 19.33 -12.37
CA PRO A 136 -20.63 20.28 -12.36
C PRO A 136 -21.98 19.57 -12.26
N GLY A 137 -22.80 19.95 -11.27
CA GLY A 137 -24.18 19.48 -11.14
C GLY A 137 -24.37 18.02 -10.67
N LYS A 138 -23.29 17.31 -10.31
CA LYS A 138 -23.36 15.97 -9.71
C LYS A 138 -22.56 15.90 -8.41
N PRO A 139 -23.09 15.30 -7.34
CA PRO A 139 -22.35 15.19 -6.08
C PRO A 139 -21.21 14.17 -6.13
N TYR A 140 -21.34 13.05 -6.86
CA TYR A 140 -20.30 12.01 -6.96
C TYR A 140 -20.51 11.19 -8.25
N ASP A 141 -19.59 11.20 -9.22
CA ASP A 141 -19.71 10.24 -10.34
C ASP A 141 -18.47 10.12 -11.26
N ALA A 142 -17.31 9.83 -10.67
CA ALA A 142 -16.28 8.96 -11.22
C ALA A 142 -15.17 8.87 -10.17
N ALA A 143 -14.82 7.66 -9.76
CA ALA A 143 -13.60 7.39 -9.01
C ALA A 143 -12.54 6.82 -9.98
N PRO A 144 -12.00 7.61 -10.94
CA PRO A 144 -10.98 7.08 -11.82
C PRO A 144 -9.78 6.63 -10.97
N ILE A 145 -9.38 5.40 -11.23
CA ILE A 145 -8.23 4.79 -10.60
C ILE A 145 -7.02 5.06 -11.48
N TYR A 146 -5.94 5.53 -10.89
CA TYR A 146 -4.66 5.68 -11.56
C TYR A 146 -3.62 4.78 -10.91
N GLU A 147 -2.73 4.23 -11.73
CA GLU A 147 -1.52 3.58 -11.27
C GLU A 147 -0.33 4.51 -11.52
N ALA A 148 0.40 4.81 -10.46
CA ALA A 148 1.69 5.49 -10.53
C ALA A 148 2.80 4.45 -10.35
N SER A 149 3.64 4.28 -11.38
CA SER A 149 4.83 3.43 -11.33
C SER A 149 6.04 4.26 -10.90
N TYR A 150 6.81 3.72 -9.96
CA TYR A 150 8.03 4.30 -9.43
C TYR A 150 9.19 3.33 -9.55
N ASP A 151 10.39 3.89 -9.69
CA ASP A 151 11.61 3.15 -9.43
C ASP A 151 11.72 2.83 -7.93
N PRO A 152 11.83 1.57 -7.49
CA PRO A 152 11.85 1.25 -6.07
C PRO A 152 13.12 1.70 -5.34
N SER A 153 14.21 2.00 -6.07
CA SER A 153 15.49 2.42 -5.49
C SER A 153 15.55 3.93 -5.28
N THR A 154 15.12 4.72 -6.27
CA THR A 154 15.11 6.19 -6.17
C THR A 154 13.76 6.74 -5.75
N TRP A 155 12.69 5.97 -5.95
CA TRP A 155 11.30 6.41 -5.81
C TRP A 155 10.98 7.63 -6.68
N ASP A 156 11.65 7.70 -7.83
CA ASP A 156 11.32 8.63 -8.91
C ASP A 156 10.11 8.10 -9.69
N LEU A 157 9.19 9.00 -10.00
CA LEU A 157 8.02 8.67 -10.78
C LEU A 157 8.42 8.33 -12.22
N LYS A 158 8.09 7.11 -12.65
CA LYS A 158 8.28 6.68 -14.05
C LYS A 158 7.08 7.04 -14.91
N LYS A 159 5.86 6.77 -14.40
CA LYS A 159 4.63 6.89 -15.18
C LYS A 159 3.40 7.03 -14.31
N ILE A 160 2.36 7.71 -14.80
CA ILE A 160 1.00 7.67 -14.27
C ILE A 160 0.07 7.23 -15.40
N GLU A 161 -0.73 6.19 -15.16
CA GLU A 161 -1.71 5.67 -16.11
C GLU A 161 -3.09 5.58 -15.49
N TRP A 162 -4.12 5.92 -16.28
CA TRP A 162 -5.50 5.65 -15.91
C TRP A 162 -5.80 4.16 -16.13
N LYS A 163 -6.39 3.51 -15.13
CA LYS A 163 -6.93 2.15 -15.24
C LYS A 163 -8.46 2.24 -15.28
N PRO A 164 -9.10 1.93 -16.43
CA PRO A 164 -10.55 1.80 -16.45
C PRO A 164 -10.95 0.64 -15.55
N VAL A 165 -11.98 0.84 -14.72
CA VAL A 165 -12.58 -0.22 -13.91
C VAL A 165 -13.30 -1.16 -14.88
N THR A 166 -12.79 -2.39 -15.04
CA THR A 166 -13.44 -3.46 -15.82
C THR A 166 -14.54 -4.14 -15.03
#